data_AF-A0A7V9TVI0-F1
#
_entry.id   AF-A0A7V9TVI0-F1
#
_cell.length_a   1.000
_cell.length_b   1.000
_cell.length_c   1.000
_cell.angle_alpha   90.00
_cell.angle_beta   90.00
_cell.angle_gamma   90.00
#
_symmetry.space_group_name_H-M   'P 1'
#
loop_
_entity.id
_entity.type
_entity.pdbx_description
1 polymer ?
#
loop_
_entity_poly.entity_id
_entity_poly.type
_entity_poly.pdbx_seq_one_letter_code
_entity_poly.pdbx_strand_id
1 'polypeptide(L)'
;MQTIKKRILGLVLILLGTGLVYFNWHQFLKDGSYSLKMAAFGPLIGVGGLFLLLIPSMGGKPNTAKEKMIVLIVFVIGLAAGLVNWYLMDPRFFGR
;
A
#
# COMPACT_ATOMS: atom_id res chain seq x y z
N MET A 1 -24.78 3.14 -6.87
CA MET A 1 -24.25 2.09 -5.95
C MET A 1 -22.84 1.60 -6.27
N GLN A 2 -22.39 1.51 -7.52
CA GLN A 2 -21.05 0.99 -7.82
C GLN A 2 -19.91 1.89 -7.29
N THR A 3 -20.05 3.21 -7.38
CA THR A 3 -19.05 4.18 -6.88
C THR A 3 -18.86 4.10 -5.37
N ILE A 4 -19.94 3.98 -4.59
CA ILE A 4 -19.85 3.91 -3.12
C ILE A 4 -19.18 2.60 -2.67
N LYS A 5 -19.48 1.47 -3.34
CA LYS A 5 -18.81 0.18 -3.08
C LYS A 5 -17.31 0.26 -3.31
N LYS A 6 -16.89 0.91 -4.40
CA LYS A 6 -15.46 1.11 -4.72
C LYS A 6 -14.76 2.01 -3.69
N ARG A 7 -15.42 3.06 -3.22
CA ARG A 7 -14.87 3.92 -2.14
C ARG A 7 -14.75 3.20 -0.81
N ILE A 8 -15.76 2.40 -0.44
CA ILE A 8 -15.70 1.55 0.76
C ILE A 8 -14.55 0.56 0.65
N LEU A 9 -14.39 -0.10 -0.50
CA LEU A 9 -13.23 -0.96 -0.76
C LEU A 9 -11.90 -0.19 -0.61
N GLY A 10 -11.83 1.02 -1.16
CA GLY A 10 -10.67 1.90 -0.98
C GLY A 10 -10.34 2.17 0.49
N LEU A 11 -11.34 2.53 1.30
CA LEU A 11 -11.18 2.73 2.75
C LEU A 11 -10.69 1.45 3.45
N VAL A 12 -11.28 0.30 3.13
CA VAL A 12 -10.87 -0.99 3.68
C VAL A 12 -9.41 -1.29 3.33
N LEU A 13 -9.00 -1.06 2.08
CA LEU A 13 -7.60 -1.25 1.66
C LEU A 13 -6.64 -0.29 2.37
N ILE A 14 -7.02 0.97 2.58
CA ILE A 14 -6.20 1.93 3.35
C ILE A 14 -6.03 1.43 4.79
N LEU A 15 -7.10 1.01 5.45
CA LEU A 15 -7.05 0.51 6.83
C LEU A 15 -6.22 -0.77 6.92
N LEU A 16 -6.39 -1.70 5.99
CA LEU A 16 -5.59 -2.93 5.94
C LEU A 16 -4.11 -2.64 5.67
N GLY A 17 -3.81 -1.81 4.67
CA GLY A 17 -2.43 -1.44 4.33
C GLY A 17 -1.72 -0.75 5.48
N THR A 18 -2.38 0.23 6.11
CA THR A 18 -1.84 0.96 7.27
C THR A 18 -1.70 0.04 8.49
N GLY A 19 -2.68 -0.84 8.72
CA GLY A 19 -2.65 -1.82 9.80
C GLY A 19 -1.48 -2.81 9.65
N LEU A 20 -1.24 -3.30 8.44
CA LEU A 20 -0.08 -4.17 8.14
C LEU A 20 1.24 -3.45 8.38
N VAL A 21 1.37 -2.21 7.92
CA VAL A 21 2.57 -1.38 8.17
C VAL A 21 2.78 -1.17 9.66
N TYR A 22 1.75 -0.74 10.39
CA TYR A 22 1.80 -0.51 11.83
C TYR A 22 2.19 -1.77 12.60
N PHE A 23 1.53 -2.90 12.31
CA PHE A 23 1.83 -4.17 12.97
C PHE A 23 3.28 -4.62 12.70
N ASN A 24 3.76 -4.45 11.48
CA ASN A 24 5.12 -4.83 11.10
C ASN A 24 6.18 -3.94 11.77
N TRP A 25 5.91 -2.63 11.88
CA TRP A 25 6.73 -1.70 12.67
C TRP A 25 6.73 -2.08 14.16
N HIS A 26 5.57 -2.46 14.69
CA HIS A 26 5.46 -2.90 16.08
C HIS A 26 6.32 -4.14 16.37
N GLN A 27 6.29 -5.13 15.47
CA GLN A 27 7.11 -6.33 15.57
C GLN A 27 8.60 -6.01 15.43
N PHE A 28 8.96 -5.12 14.50
CA PHE A 28 10.34 -4.68 14.31
C PHE A 28 10.91 -4.03 15.57
N LEU A 29 10.15 -3.13 16.18
CA LEU A 29 10.58 -2.39 17.37
C LEU A 29 10.61 -3.24 18.65
N LYS A 30 9.78 -4.27 18.76
CA LYS A 30 9.72 -5.14 19.95
C LYS A 30 10.64 -6.35 19.86
N ASP A 31 10.63 -7.02 18.71
CA ASP A 31 11.24 -8.35 18.55
C ASP A 31 12.48 -8.30 17.64
N GLY A 32 12.83 -7.13 17.10
CA GLY A 32 13.92 -6.98 16.12
C GLY A 32 13.64 -7.67 14.78
N SER A 33 12.41 -8.15 14.56
CA SER A 33 12.01 -8.94 13.41
C SER A 33 10.85 -8.30 12.67
N TYR A 34 10.80 -8.47 11.35
CA TYR A 34 9.70 -7.99 10.53
C TYR A 34 9.44 -8.93 9.36
N SER A 35 8.24 -8.85 8.80
CA SER A 35 7.87 -9.54 7.57
C SER A 35 8.20 -8.67 6.36
N LEU A 36 9.07 -9.17 5.48
CA LEU A 36 9.38 -8.51 4.20
C LEU A 36 8.12 -8.30 3.35
N LYS A 37 7.18 -9.25 3.39
CA LYS A 37 5.91 -9.15 2.65
C LYS A 37 5.08 -7.97 3.16
N MET A 38 4.96 -7.80 4.48
CA MET A 38 4.20 -6.69 5.05
C MET A 38 4.90 -5.35 4.80
N ALA A 39 6.24 -5.32 4.88
CA ALA A 39 7.03 -4.13 4.62
C ALA A 39 6.85 -3.63 3.18
N ALA A 40 6.84 -4.53 2.19
CA ALA A 40 6.70 -4.17 0.79
C ALA A 40 5.23 -3.96 0.36
N PHE A 41 4.32 -4.88 0.71
CA PHE A 41 2.94 -4.85 0.21
C PHE A 41 2.00 -3.98 1.03
N GLY A 42 2.26 -3.75 2.32
CA GLY A 42 1.42 -2.87 3.16
C GLY A 42 1.26 -1.46 2.57
N PRO A 43 2.37 -0.76 2.25
CA PRO A 43 2.32 0.55 1.60
C PRO A 43 1.67 0.51 0.21
N LEU A 44 1.96 -0.51 -0.61
CA LEU A 44 1.35 -0.67 -1.93
C LEU A 44 -0.19 -0.80 -1.84
N ILE A 45 -0.68 -1.61 -0.89
CA ILE A 45 -2.11 -1.78 -0.63
C ILE A 45 -2.73 -0.45 -0.17
N GLY A 46 -2.05 0.28 0.72
CA GLY A 46 -2.51 1.59 1.20
C GLY A 46 -2.62 2.63 0.07
N VAL A 47 -1.58 2.74 -0.77
CA VAL A 47 -1.57 3.63 -1.94
C VAL A 47 -2.65 3.25 -2.96
N GLY A 48 -2.82 1.95 -3.24
CA GLY A 48 -3.90 1.47 -4.11
C GLY A 48 -5.30 1.77 -3.55
N GLY A 49 -5.48 1.63 -2.23
CA GLY A 49 -6.71 2.01 -1.54
C GLY A 49 -7.01 3.51 -1.64
N LEU A 50 -5.99 4.35 -1.45
CA LEU A 50 -6.09 5.81 -1.60
C LEU A 50 -6.46 6.21 -3.02
N PHE A 51 -5.81 5.61 -4.02
CA PHE A 51 -6.13 5.82 -5.43
C PHE A 51 -7.59 5.47 -5.74
N LEU A 52 -8.07 4.31 -5.27
CA LEU A 52 -9.45 3.87 -5.49
C LEU A 52 -10.47 4.75 -4.77
N LEU A 53 -10.13 5.27 -3.58
CA LEU A 53 -10.98 6.18 -2.82
C LEU A 53 -11.17 7.52 -3.54
N LEU A 54 -10.07 8.09 -4.03
CA LEU A 54 -10.05 9.39 -4.72
C LEU A 54 -10.65 9.31 -6.12
N ILE A 55 -10.31 8.26 -6.88
CA ILE A 55 -10.73 8.10 -8.28
C ILE A 55 -11.47 6.77 -8.49
N PRO A 56 -12.67 6.61 -7.91
CA PRO A 56 -13.42 5.34 -7.97
C PRO A 56 -13.89 4.98 -9.39
N SER A 57 -13.91 5.93 -10.32
CA SER A 57 -14.20 5.65 -11.74
C SER A 57 -13.16 4.72 -12.36
N MET A 58 -11.90 4.77 -11.91
CA MET A 58 -10.80 3.91 -12.38
C MET A 58 -10.70 2.56 -11.65
N GLY A 59 -11.62 2.26 -10.73
CA GLY A 59 -11.67 0.93 -10.11
C GLY A 59 -12.15 -0.13 -11.08
N GLY A 60 -11.33 -1.16 -11.34
CA GLY A 60 -11.63 -2.26 -12.25
C GLY A 60 -10.50 -2.51 -13.25
N LYS A 61 -10.80 -3.23 -14.33
CA LYS A 61 -9.83 -3.48 -15.40
C LYS A 61 -9.64 -2.20 -16.24
N PRO A 62 -8.41 -1.68 -16.39
CA PRO A 62 -8.14 -0.55 -17.27
C PRO A 62 -8.31 -0.96 -18.73
N ASN A 63 -9.08 -0.20 -19.49
CA ASN A 63 -9.43 -0.49 -20.88
C ASN A 63 -8.64 0.38 -21.87
N THR A 64 -8.25 1.60 -21.48
CA THR A 64 -7.49 2.51 -22.34
C THR A 64 -5.99 2.50 -22.02
N ALA A 65 -5.14 2.88 -22.98
CA ALA A 65 -3.70 3.01 -22.75
C ALA A 65 -3.38 4.03 -21.63
N LYS A 66 -4.16 5.13 -21.56
CA LYS A 66 -4.05 6.15 -20.51
C LYS A 66 -4.35 5.57 -19.13
N GLU A 67 -5.43 4.80 -18.99
CA GLU A 67 -5.77 4.15 -17.71
C GLU A 67 -4.70 3.16 -17.28
N LYS A 68 -4.19 2.34 -18.20
CA LYS A 68 -3.08 1.40 -17.91
C LYS A 68 -1.85 2.14 -17.41
N MET A 69 -1.50 3.25 -18.06
CA MET A 69 -0.36 4.09 -17.65
C MET A 69 -0.56 4.66 -16.24
N ILE A 70 -1.77 5.17 -15.93
CA ILE A 70 -2.06 5.71 -14.60
C ILE A 70 -1.96 4.61 -13.53
N VAL A 71 -2.56 3.43 -13.76
CA VAL A 71 -2.47 2.31 -12.81
C VAL A 71 -1.01 1.88 -12.63
N LEU A 72 -0.22 1.85 -13.70
CA LEU A 72 1.21 1.53 -13.62
C LEU A 72 1.98 2.56 -12.77
N ILE A 73 1.72 3.86 -12.95
CA ILE A 73 2.35 4.91 -12.13
C ILE A 73 1.98 4.76 -10.67
N VAL A 74 0.69 4.55 -10.35
CA VAL A 74 0.22 4.32 -8.97
C VAL A 74 0.88 3.08 -8.37
N PHE A 75 1.02 2.01 -9.15
CA PHE A 75 1.70 0.80 -8.74
C PHE A 75 3.17 1.03 -8.44
N VAL A 76 3.89 1.78 -9.30
CA VAL A 76 5.30 2.15 -9.09
C VAL A 76 5.46 3.01 -7.83
N ILE A 77 4.56 3.98 -7.61
CA ILE A 77 4.56 4.80 -6.38
C ILE A 77 4.37 3.91 -5.14
N GLY A 78 3.43 2.97 -5.19
CA GLY A 78 3.20 2.04 -4.09
C GLY A 78 4.37 1.10 -3.83
N LEU A 79 5.05 0.62 -4.88
CA LEU A 79 6.28 -0.16 -4.75
C LEU A 79 7.42 0.65 -4.16
N ALA A 80 7.61 1.89 -4.62
CA ALA A 80 8.61 2.80 -4.06
C ALA A 80 8.35 3.07 -2.57
N ALA A 81 7.09 3.31 -2.19
CA ALA A 81 6.71 3.43 -0.78
C ALA A 81 6.99 2.14 0.02
N GLY A 82 6.75 0.97 -0.58
CA GLY A 82 7.11 -0.33 -0.01
C GLY A 82 8.62 -0.49 0.21
N LEU A 83 9.44 -0.11 -0.77
CA LEU A 83 10.90 -0.15 -0.68
C LEU A 83 11.43 0.80 0.39
N VAL A 84 10.91 2.04 0.45
CA VAL A 84 11.28 3.01 1.49
C VAL A 84 10.89 2.48 2.87
N ASN A 85 9.67 1.99 3.03
CA ASN A 85 9.21 1.42 4.29
C ASN A 85 10.08 0.22 4.73
N TRP A 86 10.44 -0.65 3.79
CA TRP A 86 11.36 -1.75 4.06
C TRP A 86 12.76 -1.30 4.47
N TYR A 87 13.34 -0.34 3.74
CA TYR A 87 14.64 0.25 4.08
C TYR A 87 14.67 0.84 5.49
N LEU A 88 13.58 1.50 5.89
CA LEU A 88 13.44 2.06 7.24
C LEU A 88 13.30 0.98 8.34
N MET A 89 12.96 -0.26 7.97
CA MET A 89 12.92 -1.42 8.87
C MET A 89 14.21 -2.26 8.82
N ASP A 90 15.30 -1.76 8.25
CA ASP A 90 16.57 -2.50 8.27
C ASP A 90 17.14 -2.50 9.70
N PRO A 91 17.30 -3.69 10.34
CA PRO A 91 17.83 -3.79 11.69
C PRO A 91 19.25 -3.22 11.82
N ARG A 92 20.03 -3.21 10.74
CA ARG A 92 21.42 -2.71 10.75
C ARG A 92 21.50 -1.19 10.89
N PHE A 93 20.46 -0.48 10.44
CA PHE A 93 20.41 0.98 10.50
C PHE A 93 19.48 1.49 11.61
N PHE A 94 18.37 0.78 11.87
CA PHE A 94 17.27 1.25 12.72
C PHE A 94 16.78 0.24 13.75
N GLY A 95 17.34 -0.98 13.79
CA GLY A 95 17.06 -1.96 14.83
C GLY A 95 17.90 -1.64 16.07
N ARG A 96 17.28 -1.67 17.24
CA ARG A 96 17.98 -1.56 18.53
C ARG A 96 18.41 -2.93 19.02
#